data_AF-E3JBR5-F1
#
_entry.id   AF-E3JBR5-F1
#
_cell.length_a   1.000
_cell.length_b   1.000
_cell.length_c   1.000
_cell.angle_alpha   90.00
_cell.angle_beta   90.00
_cell.angle_gamma   90.00
#
_symmetry.space_group_name_H-M   'P 1'
#
loop_
_entity.id
_entity.type
_entity.pdbx_description
1 polymer ?
#
loop_
_entity_poly.entity_id
_entity_poly.type
_entity_poly.pdbx_seq_one_letter_code
_entity_poly.pdbx_strand_id
1 'polypeptide(L)'
;MLGAIALVVSILSALTAYSIGRRSVDRTAHQTLSELALRLSEAFLEYPELRPYFYDRKELSSDDASANRVLAMAEMMLDACEWVLQGRYKLSKYDRAGWESYARHMLENSPVMRANLAEHSDWHPLVSGLL
;
A
#
# COMPACT_ATOMS: atom_id res chain seq x y z
N MET A 1 -34.06 -33.89 23.87
CA MET A 1 -32.82 -33.29 24.44
C MET A 1 -31.67 -33.27 23.44
N LEU A 2 -31.27 -34.39 22.85
CA LEU A 2 -30.12 -34.46 21.92
C LEU A 2 -30.18 -33.46 20.74
N GLY A 3 -31.34 -33.32 20.08
CA GLY A 3 -31.50 -32.39 18.96
C GLY A 3 -31.37 -30.90 19.35
N ALA A 4 -31.82 -30.52 20.54
CA ALA A 4 -31.68 -29.16 21.04
C ALA A 4 -30.21 -28.83 21.37
N ILE A 5 -29.47 -29.79 21.93
CA ILE A 5 -28.03 -29.66 22.21
C ILE A 5 -27.25 -29.50 20.90
N ALA A 6 -27.55 -30.33 19.88
CA ALA A 6 -26.91 -30.22 18.58
C ALA A 6 -27.14 -28.85 17.92
N LEU A 7 -28.38 -28.33 17.96
CA LEU A 7 -28.72 -27.02 17.41
C LEU A 7 -27.93 -25.89 18.10
N VAL A 8 -27.86 -25.91 19.43
CA VAL A 8 -27.11 -24.90 20.20
C VAL A 8 -25.63 -24.95 19.87
N VAL A 9 -25.03 -26.15 19.80
CA VAL A 9 -23.63 -26.33 19.41
C VAL A 9 -23.40 -25.81 17.99
N SER A 10 -24.26 -26.14 17.03
CA SER A 10 -24.14 -25.66 15.64
C SER A 10 -24.23 -24.14 15.53
N ILE A 11 -25.12 -23.50 16.28
CA ILE A 11 -25.25 -22.03 16.30
C ILE A 11 -23.98 -21.38 16.89
N LEU A 12 -23.48 -21.89 18.02
CA LEU A 12 -22.24 -21.40 18.64
C LEU A 12 -21.03 -21.59 17.72
N SER A 13 -20.92 -22.74 17.05
CA SER A 13 -19.88 -23.01 16.06
C SER A 13 -19.97 -22.06 14.87
N ALA A 14 -21.18 -21.77 14.35
CA ALA A 14 -21.37 -20.81 13.26
C ALA A 14 -20.96 -19.38 13.66
N LEU A 15 -21.33 -18.95 14.87
CA LEU A 15 -20.97 -17.63 15.39
C LEU A 15 -19.45 -17.47 15.60
N THR A 16 -18.80 -18.50 16.16
CA THR A 16 -17.35 -18.51 16.32
C THR A 16 -16.63 -18.53 14.98
N ALA A 17 -17.06 -19.37 14.03
CA ALA A 17 -16.53 -19.40 12.67
C ALA A 17 -16.66 -18.04 11.96
N TYR A 18 -17.81 -17.37 12.09
CA TYR A 18 -18.00 -16.01 11.56
C TYR A 18 -17.03 -14.99 12.20
N SER A 19 -16.83 -15.07 13.52
CA SER A 19 -15.89 -14.18 14.23
C SER A 19 -14.42 -14.42 13.83
N ILE A 20 -14.03 -15.69 13.66
CA ILE A 20 -12.68 -16.09 13.24
C ILE A 20 -12.45 -15.66 11.79
N GLY A 21 -13.43 -15.87 10.90
CA GLY A 21 -13.36 -15.42 9.51
C GLY A 21 -13.13 -13.92 9.40
N ARG A 22 -13.84 -13.11 10.21
CA ARG A 22 -13.61 -11.66 10.25
C ARG A 22 -12.23 -11.28 10.75
N ARG A 23 -11.74 -11.91 11.82
CA ARG A 23 -10.39 -11.67 12.36
C ARG A 23 -9.28 -12.13 11.40
N SER A 24 -9.55 -13.16 10.61
CA SER A 24 -8.61 -13.65 9.59
C SER A 24 -8.39 -12.62 8.50
N VAL A 25 -9.46 -11.96 8.03
CA VAL A 25 -9.38 -10.92 6.99
C VAL A 25 -8.50 -9.74 7.46
N ASP A 26 -8.66 -9.31 8.71
CA ASP A 26 -7.87 -8.20 9.26
C ASP A 26 -6.37 -8.55 9.38
N ARG A 27 -6.04 -9.80 9.71
CA ARG A 27 -4.64 -10.27 9.76
C ARG A 27 -4.01 -10.35 8.38
N THR A 28 -4.75 -10.89 7.41
CA THR A 28 -4.28 -10.97 6.02
C THR A 28 -4.01 -9.58 5.46
N ALA A 29 -4.88 -8.60 5.74
CA ALA A 29 -4.65 -7.20 5.37
C ALA A 29 -3.32 -6.66 5.89
N HIS A 30 -3.05 -6.82 7.19
CA HIS A 30 -1.79 -6.38 7.80
C HIS A 30 -0.57 -7.06 7.19
N GLN A 31 -0.65 -8.37 6.94
CA GLN A 31 0.43 -9.14 6.32
C GLN A 31 0.73 -8.63 4.90
N THR A 32 -0.29 -8.45 4.07
CA THR A 32 -0.11 -7.96 2.69
C THR A 32 0.52 -6.57 2.65
N LEU A 33 0.11 -5.66 3.55
CA LEU A 33 0.69 -4.32 3.61
C LEU A 33 2.12 -4.32 4.13
N SER A 34 2.42 -5.18 5.09
CA SER A 34 3.80 -5.35 5.60
C SER A 34 4.71 -5.92 4.52
N GLU A 35 4.22 -6.88 3.74
CA GLU A 35 4.94 -7.44 2.59
C GLU A 35 5.18 -6.40 1.50
N LEU A 36 4.18 -5.55 1.20
CA LEU A 36 4.34 -4.46 0.25
C LEU A 36 5.42 -3.47 0.71
N ALA A 37 5.37 -3.03 1.98
CA ALA A 37 6.36 -2.13 2.54
C ALA A 37 7.78 -2.74 2.54
N LEU A 38 7.89 -4.05 2.84
CA LEU A 38 9.15 -4.76 2.80
C LEU A 38 9.71 -4.83 1.37
N ARG A 39 8.87 -5.16 0.37
CA ARG A 39 9.30 -5.22 -1.04
C ARG A 39 9.78 -3.87 -1.56
N LEU A 40 9.11 -2.77 -1.20
CA LEU A 40 9.59 -1.42 -1.54
C LEU A 40 10.96 -1.14 -0.91
N SER A 41 11.13 -1.54 0.34
CA SER A 41 12.41 -1.38 1.06
C SER A 41 13.53 -2.22 0.44
N GLU A 42 13.24 -3.48 0.10
CA GLU A 42 14.16 -4.40 -0.58
C GLU A 42 14.60 -3.85 -1.94
N ALA A 43 13.68 -3.26 -2.71
CA ALA A 43 14.02 -2.66 -3.99
C ALA A 43 15.00 -1.46 -3.85
N PHE A 44 14.92 -0.70 -2.76
CA PHE A 44 15.93 0.35 -2.46
C PHE A 44 17.24 -0.20 -1.91
N LEU A 45 17.24 -1.39 -1.28
CA LEU A 45 18.47 -2.06 -0.88
C LEU A 45 19.19 -2.67 -2.08
N GLU A 46 18.45 -3.19 -3.06
CA GLU A 46 18.98 -3.74 -4.30
C GLU A 46 19.48 -2.64 -5.25
N TYR A 47 18.75 -1.53 -5.33
CA TYR A 47 19.06 -0.38 -6.20
C TYR A 47 19.20 0.92 -5.40
N PRO A 48 20.25 1.04 -4.55
CA PRO A 48 20.42 2.19 -3.67
C PRO A 48 20.61 3.50 -4.44
N GLU A 49 21.06 3.45 -5.69
CA GLU A 49 21.22 4.62 -6.57
C GLU A 49 19.89 5.30 -6.93
N LEU A 50 18.75 4.60 -6.78
CA LEU A 50 17.43 5.17 -7.04
C LEU A 50 16.96 6.06 -5.88
N ARG A 51 17.37 5.76 -4.65
CA ARG A 51 16.86 6.41 -3.43
C ARG A 51 16.87 7.95 -3.49
N PRO A 52 17.91 8.63 -4.04
CA PRO A 52 17.92 10.08 -4.12
C PRO A 52 16.79 10.70 -4.95
N TYR A 53 16.28 10.00 -5.96
CA TYR A 53 15.14 10.47 -6.78
C TYR A 53 13.81 10.44 -6.02
N PHE A 54 13.75 9.69 -4.91
CA PHE A 54 12.55 9.46 -4.13
C PHE A 54 12.55 10.20 -2.79
N TYR A 55 13.72 10.25 -2.13
CA TYR A 55 13.84 10.81 -0.78
C TYR A 55 14.60 12.14 -0.73
N ASP A 56 15.46 12.43 -1.72
CA ASP A 56 16.42 13.53 -1.66
C ASP A 56 16.18 14.60 -2.74
N ARG A 57 14.98 14.62 -3.36
CA ARG A 57 14.56 15.59 -4.37
C ARG A 57 15.47 15.66 -5.61
N LYS A 58 16.16 14.57 -5.95
CA LYS A 58 16.95 14.51 -7.18
C LYS A 58 16.02 14.55 -8.40
N GLU A 59 16.28 15.47 -9.32
CA GLU A 59 15.60 15.55 -10.61
C GLU A 59 16.04 14.41 -11.54
N LEU A 60 15.12 13.91 -12.36
CA LEU A 60 15.41 12.89 -13.35
C LEU A 60 15.84 13.54 -14.68
N SER A 61 17.02 13.14 -15.18
CA SER A 61 17.47 13.50 -16.53
C SER A 61 17.22 12.36 -17.51
N SER A 62 16.92 12.67 -18.78
CA SER A 62 16.82 11.66 -19.85
C SER A 62 18.14 10.92 -20.10
N ASP A 63 19.25 11.53 -19.73
CA ASP A 63 20.60 10.96 -19.92
C ASP A 63 21.03 10.07 -18.74
N ASP A 64 20.23 9.99 -17.67
CA ASP A 64 20.52 9.13 -16.54
C ASP A 64 20.42 7.66 -16.98
N ALA A 65 21.50 6.90 -16.78
CA ALA A 65 21.54 5.47 -17.12
C ALA A 65 20.44 4.63 -16.41
N SER A 66 19.93 5.12 -15.28
CA SER A 66 18.86 4.51 -14.50
C SER A 66 17.46 5.07 -14.82
N ALA A 67 17.29 5.95 -15.81
CA ALA A 67 16.04 6.69 -16.01
C ALA A 67 14.80 5.79 -16.09
N ASN A 68 14.84 4.73 -16.90
CA ASN A 68 13.73 3.78 -16.99
C ASN A 68 13.46 3.05 -15.66
N ARG A 69 14.49 2.77 -14.86
CA ARG A 69 14.35 2.13 -13.55
C ARG A 69 13.73 3.09 -12.53
N VAL A 70 14.10 4.38 -12.58
CA VAL A 70 13.50 5.42 -11.75
C VAL A 70 12.01 5.60 -12.10
N LEU A 71 11.66 5.66 -13.39
CA LEU A 71 10.26 5.77 -13.82
C LEU A 71 9.43 4.55 -13.38
N ALA A 72 9.92 3.33 -13.62
CA ALA A 72 9.24 2.11 -13.20
C ALA A 72 9.05 2.03 -11.68
N MET A 73 10.05 2.47 -10.89
CA MET A 73 9.91 2.57 -9.44
C MET A 73 8.86 3.61 -9.04
N ALA A 74 8.79 4.75 -9.74
CA ALA A 74 7.78 5.78 -9.47
C ALA A 74 6.36 5.28 -9.74
N GLU A 75 6.13 4.59 -10.86
CA GLU A 75 4.86 3.92 -11.16
C GLU A 75 4.49 2.92 -10.05
N MET A 76 5.41 2.01 -9.70
CA MET A 76 5.17 0.99 -8.68
C MET A 76 4.84 1.60 -7.31
N MET A 77 5.50 2.70 -6.94
CA MET A 77 5.24 3.39 -5.66
C MET A 77 3.87 4.09 -5.66
N LEU A 78 3.46 4.70 -6.77
CA LEU A 78 2.12 5.29 -6.91
C LEU A 78 1.05 4.21 -6.86
N ASP A 79 1.23 3.11 -7.60
CA ASP A 79 0.35 1.94 -7.56
C ASP A 79 0.20 1.38 -6.14
N ALA A 80 1.33 1.21 -5.44
CA ALA A 80 1.35 0.74 -4.07
C ALA A 80 0.51 1.67 -3.18
N CYS A 81 0.75 2.99 -3.22
CA CYS A 81 0.02 3.95 -2.42
C CYS A 81 -1.48 3.95 -2.73
N GLU A 82 -1.87 3.98 -4.00
CA GLU A 82 -3.27 3.95 -4.44
C GLU A 82 -3.97 2.70 -3.91
N TRP A 83 -3.32 1.54 -4.02
CA TRP A 83 -3.87 0.27 -3.60
C TRP A 83 -4.10 0.21 -2.09
N VAL A 84 -3.19 0.78 -1.30
CA VAL A 84 -3.37 0.90 0.15
C VAL A 84 -4.52 1.85 0.48
N LEU A 85 -4.60 3.00 -0.19
CA LEU A 85 -5.60 4.04 0.09
C LEU A 85 -7.02 3.64 -0.35
N GLN A 86 -7.16 2.76 -1.34
CA GLN A 86 -8.45 2.27 -1.84
C GLN A 86 -9.29 1.57 -0.76
N GLY A 87 -8.67 1.18 0.37
CA GLY A 87 -9.42 0.69 1.52
C GLY A 87 -10.10 -0.67 1.28
N ARG A 88 -9.62 -1.43 0.28
CA ARG A 88 -10.01 -2.85 0.11
C ARG A 88 -9.67 -3.68 1.36
N TYR A 89 -8.72 -3.20 2.14
CA TYR A 89 -8.35 -3.72 3.43
C TYR A 89 -8.99 -2.90 4.57
N LYS A 90 -9.45 -3.58 5.62
CA LYS A 90 -9.86 -2.93 6.87
C LYS A 90 -8.62 -2.43 7.61
N LEU A 91 -8.10 -1.29 7.16
CA LEU A 91 -7.06 -0.58 7.85
C LEU A 91 -7.60 0.04 9.14
N SER A 92 -6.78 0.02 10.19
CA SER A 92 -7.05 0.88 11.33
C SER A 92 -6.92 2.34 10.88
N LYS A 93 -7.56 3.26 11.61
CA LYS A 93 -7.41 4.70 11.33
C LYS A 93 -5.96 5.16 11.42
N TYR A 94 -5.18 4.54 12.32
CA TYR A 94 -3.77 4.84 12.50
C TYR A 94 -2.93 4.42 11.30
N ASP A 95 -3.12 3.19 10.81
CA ASP A 95 -2.36 2.68 9.65
C ASP A 95 -2.69 3.47 8.39
N ARG A 96 -3.97 3.79 8.18
CA ARG A 96 -4.39 4.60 7.04
C ARG A 96 -3.73 5.98 7.07
N ALA A 97 -3.71 6.64 8.23
CA ALA A 97 -3.03 7.93 8.40
C ALA A 97 -1.51 7.83 8.16
N GLY A 98 -0.88 6.73 8.61
CA GLY A 98 0.54 6.47 8.34
C GLY A 98 0.85 6.37 6.85
N TRP A 99 0.03 5.64 6.10
CA TRP A 99 0.17 5.50 4.65
C TRP A 99 -0.13 6.80 3.89
N GLU A 100 -1.13 7.58 4.31
CA GLU A 100 -1.38 8.92 3.76
C GLU A 100 -0.18 9.84 4.00
N SER A 101 0.40 9.82 5.20
CA SER A 101 1.60 10.60 5.53
C SER A 101 2.80 10.14 4.70
N TYR A 102 2.97 8.84 4.50
CA TYR A 102 4.02 8.30 3.65
C TYR A 102 3.86 8.75 2.20
N ALA A 103 2.68 8.59 1.61
CA ALA A 103 2.40 9.01 0.25
C ALA A 103 2.65 10.51 0.05
N ARG A 104 2.19 11.37 0.98
CA ARG A 104 2.48 12.82 0.96
C ARG A 104 3.97 13.08 1.01
N HIS A 105 4.70 12.45 1.92
CA HIS A 105 6.14 12.60 2.04
C HIS A 105 6.87 12.22 0.74
N MET A 106 6.46 11.12 0.11
CA MET A 106 7.05 10.69 -1.17
C MET A 106 6.76 11.70 -2.29
N LEU A 107 5.52 12.18 -2.41
CA LEU A 107 5.17 13.21 -3.40
C LEU A 107 5.90 14.53 -3.16
N GLU A 108 6.11 14.94 -1.90
CA GLU A 108 6.86 16.16 -1.57
C GLU A 108 8.34 16.04 -1.94
N ASN A 109 8.93 14.85 -1.81
CA ASN A 109 10.37 14.65 -1.94
C ASN A 109 10.80 13.99 -3.26
N SER A 110 9.86 13.52 -4.08
CA SER A 110 10.14 12.90 -5.37
C SER A 110 9.54 13.71 -6.53
N PRO A 111 10.35 14.52 -7.24
CA PRO A 111 9.91 15.21 -8.44
C PRO A 111 9.37 14.26 -9.50
N VAL A 112 10.00 13.09 -9.68
CA VAL A 112 9.59 12.08 -10.66
C VAL A 112 8.23 11.47 -10.32
N MET A 113 7.93 11.18 -9.04
CA MET A 113 6.59 10.68 -8.68
C MET A 113 5.52 11.73 -8.92
N ARG A 114 5.78 13.02 -8.64
CA ARG A 114 4.81 14.08 -8.94
C ARG A 114 4.59 14.24 -10.43
N ALA A 115 5.66 14.23 -11.23
CA ALA A 115 5.57 14.35 -12.68
C ALA A 115 4.74 13.20 -13.25
N ASN A 116 5.02 11.97 -12.82
CA ASN A 116 4.31 10.79 -13.27
C ASN A 116 2.83 10.80 -12.85
N LEU A 117 2.54 11.20 -11.60
CA LEU A 117 1.17 11.37 -11.12
C LEU A 117 0.42 12.47 -11.88
N ALA A 118 1.09 13.56 -12.25
CA ALA A 118 0.47 14.63 -13.04
C ALA A 118 0.15 14.17 -14.48
N GLU A 119 1.01 13.33 -15.07
CA GLU A 119 0.81 12.75 -16.41
C GLU A 119 -0.34 11.72 -16.43
N HIS A 120 -0.50 10.96 -15.34
CA HIS A 120 -1.44 9.83 -15.25
C HIS A 120 -2.37 9.91 -14.03
N SER A 121 -2.86 11.11 -13.71
CA SER A 121 -3.67 11.36 -12.50
C SER A 121 -4.95 10.53 -12.39
N ASP A 122 -5.50 10.07 -13.52
CA ASP A 122 -6.68 9.22 -13.59
C ASP A 122 -6.41 7.77 -13.14
N TRP A 123 -5.14 7.33 -13.12
CA TRP A 123 -4.77 5.99 -12.65
C TRP A 123 -4.72 5.92 -11.13
N HIS A 124 -4.38 7.03 -10.46
CA HIS A 124 -4.21 7.11 -9.00
C HIS A 124 -5.06 8.21 -8.38
N PRO A 125 -6.41 8.15 -8.47
CA PRO A 125 -7.28 9.23 -8.02
C PRO A 125 -7.20 9.52 -6.51
N LEU A 126 -6.93 8.51 -5.68
CA LEU A 126 -6.82 8.70 -4.22
C LEU A 126 -5.49 9.34 -3.85
N VAL A 127 -4.40 8.92 -4.50
CA VAL A 127 -3.09 9.55 -4.33
C VAL A 127 -3.10 10.98 -4.87
N SER A 128 -3.72 11.21 -6.03
CA SER A 128 -3.90 12.56 -6.60
C SER A 128 -4.68 13.49 -5.67
N GLY A 129 -5.65 12.97 -4.91
CA GLY A 129 -6.40 13.73 -3.92
C GLY A 129 -5.60 14.12 -2.67
N LEU A 130 -4.33 13.72 -2.56
CA LEU A 130 -3.45 14.13 -1.46
C LEU A 130 -2.69 15.43 -1.75
N LEU A 131 -2.56 15.85 -3.01
CA LEU A 131 -1.95 17.14 -3.38
C LEU A 131 -2.92 18.30 -3.09
#